data_AF-A0A6C7TT80-F1
#
_entry.id   AF-A0A6C7TT80-F1
#
_cell.length_a   1.000
_cell.length_b   1.000
_cell.length_c   1.000
_cell.angle_alpha   90.00
_cell.angle_beta   90.00
_cell.angle_gamma   90.00
#
_symmetry.space_group_name_H-M   'P 1'
#
loop_
_entity.id
_entity.type
_entity.pdbx_description
1 polymer ?
#
loop_
_entity_poly.entity_id
_entity_poly.type
_entity_poly.pdbx_seq_one_letter_code
_entity_poly.pdbx_strand_id
1 'polypeptide(L)'
;MLFGFDDKQEFIPQIYRYLNNQELMLTFLTQYNASVDSALKIPLLYAKNTKSLKMIFGNFLHNIMHVSFGKIQNINIKLNTYAFYFQKRKSLIFNTKISKNVDLLRLLRIYLYGICFDAQILFSSYVYDKVSFQNNGKNIDQDGDLIIIDKKFAILPLCKE
;
A
#
# COMPACT_ATOMS: atom_id res chain seq x y z
N MET A 1 9.22 2.50 14.82
CA MET A 1 10.19 2.78 13.72
C MET A 1 9.39 3.04 12.46
N LEU A 2 9.67 4.08 11.66
CA LEU A 2 8.83 4.39 10.49
C LEU A 2 9.23 3.58 9.25
N PHE A 3 8.25 3.11 8.49
CA PHE A 3 8.43 2.56 7.15
C PHE A 3 7.48 3.24 6.16
N GLY A 4 8.04 3.92 5.16
CA GLY A 4 7.24 4.66 4.17
C GLY A 4 8.00 5.83 3.56
N PHE A 5 7.29 6.84 3.11
CA PHE A 5 7.87 8.03 2.46
C PHE A 5 7.00 9.27 2.69
N ASP A 6 7.62 10.44 2.56
CA ASP A 6 6.94 11.74 2.45
C ASP A 6 7.30 12.46 1.13
N ASP A 7 7.09 13.77 1.07
CA ASP A 7 7.45 14.58 -0.09
C ASP A 7 8.96 14.75 -0.28
N LYS A 8 9.76 14.55 0.77
CA LYS A 8 11.20 14.85 0.84
C LYS A 8 12.08 13.61 0.90
N GLN A 9 11.65 12.54 1.55
CA GLN A 9 12.50 11.41 1.89
C GLN A 9 11.74 10.09 2.05
N GLU A 10 12.52 9.01 2.14
CA GLU A 10 12.04 7.67 2.49
C GLU A 10 12.50 7.30 3.90
N PHE A 11 11.60 6.67 4.64
CA PHE A 11 11.84 6.13 5.96
C PHE A 11 11.99 4.63 5.82
N ILE A 12 13.22 4.14 5.93
CA ILE A 12 13.54 2.72 5.79
C ILE A 12 14.03 2.19 7.15
N PRO A 13 13.32 1.22 7.75
CA PRO A 13 13.77 0.50 8.93
C PRO A 13 15.19 -0.08 8.82
N GLN A 14 16.00 0.00 9.89
CA GLN A 14 17.36 -0.55 9.90
C GLN A 14 17.40 -2.06 9.64
N ILE A 15 16.39 -2.80 10.10
CA ILE A 15 16.23 -4.24 9.85
C ILE A 15 16.21 -4.57 8.34
N TYR A 16 15.80 -3.62 7.48
CA TYR A 16 15.76 -3.79 6.03
C TYR A 16 16.98 -3.20 5.30
N ARG A 17 17.99 -2.71 6.02
CA ARG A 17 19.17 -2.05 5.42
C ARG A 17 19.97 -2.96 4.48
N TYR A 18 19.94 -4.26 4.73
CA TYR A 18 20.69 -5.24 3.93
C TYR A 18 19.94 -5.71 2.68
N LEU A 19 18.65 -5.37 2.55
CA LEU A 19 17.87 -5.72 1.37
C LEU A 19 18.36 -4.91 0.18
N ASN A 20 18.48 -5.56 -0.97
CA ASN A 20 18.66 -4.82 -2.21
C ASN A 20 17.38 -4.00 -2.52
N ASN A 21 17.50 -3.01 -3.40
CA ASN A 21 16.38 -2.11 -3.68
C ASN A 21 15.10 -2.85 -4.15
N GLN A 22 15.24 -3.91 -4.95
CA GLN A 22 14.08 -4.68 -5.42
C GLN A 22 13.41 -5.45 -4.28
N GLU A 23 14.20 -6.08 -3.41
CA GLU A 23 13.70 -6.76 -2.20
C GLU A 23 13.01 -5.78 -1.26
N LEU A 24 13.57 -4.58 -1.09
CA LEU A 24 12.99 -3.53 -0.24
C LEU A 24 11.62 -3.08 -0.78
N MET A 25 11.52 -2.78 -2.07
CA MET A 25 10.25 -2.37 -2.69
C MET A 25 9.18 -3.46 -2.56
N LEU A 26 9.55 -4.72 -2.80
CA LEU A 26 8.65 -5.86 -2.65
C LEU A 26 8.24 -6.07 -1.19
N THR A 27 9.17 -5.94 -0.26
CA THR A 27 8.92 -6.06 1.18
C THR A 27 7.92 -5.00 1.63
N PHE A 28 8.19 -3.73 1.34
CA PHE A 28 7.27 -2.65 1.66
C PHE A 28 5.89 -2.90 1.07
N LEU A 29 5.79 -3.15 -0.24
CA LEU A 29 4.50 -3.26 -0.91
C LEU A 29 3.71 -4.48 -0.41
N THR A 30 4.39 -5.57 -0.09
CA THR A 30 3.74 -6.76 0.47
C THR A 30 3.14 -6.47 1.84
N GLN A 31 3.88 -5.80 2.72
CA GLN A 31 3.37 -5.46 4.05
C GLN A 31 2.30 -4.36 3.99
N TYR A 32 2.47 -3.35 3.14
CA TYR A 32 1.44 -2.35 2.83
C TYR A 32 0.13 -3.02 2.42
N ASN A 33 0.17 -3.94 1.45
CA ASN A 33 -1.03 -4.64 0.96
C ASN A 33 -1.70 -5.55 2.01
N ALA A 34 -0.97 -5.99 3.03
CA ALA A 34 -1.54 -6.71 4.17
C ALA A 34 -2.23 -5.76 5.17
N SER A 35 -1.77 -4.52 5.25
CA SER A 35 -2.28 -3.51 6.21
C SER A 35 -3.43 -2.64 5.71
N VAL A 36 -3.80 -2.72 4.42
CA VAL A 36 -4.83 -1.87 3.82
C VAL A 36 -5.99 -2.66 3.23
N ASP A 37 -7.14 -2.00 3.16
CA ASP A 37 -8.33 -2.53 2.50
C ASP A 37 -8.04 -2.92 1.05
N SER A 38 -8.83 -3.87 0.52
CA SER A 38 -8.73 -4.34 -0.86
C SER A 38 -8.73 -3.20 -1.90
N ALA A 39 -9.39 -2.09 -1.58
CA ALA A 39 -9.49 -0.92 -2.44
C ALA A 39 -8.21 -0.08 -2.59
N LEU A 40 -7.27 -0.26 -1.67
CA LEU A 40 -5.99 0.45 -1.64
C LEU A 40 -4.82 -0.44 -2.05
N LYS A 41 -5.05 -1.74 -2.27
CA LYS A 41 -3.99 -2.68 -2.64
C LYS A 41 -3.43 -2.39 -4.03
N ILE A 42 -2.11 -2.46 -4.15
CA ILE A 42 -1.38 -2.25 -5.40
C ILE A 42 -0.77 -3.57 -5.84
N PRO A 43 -0.95 -4.02 -7.10
CA PRO A 43 -0.35 -5.26 -7.58
C PRO A 43 1.18 -5.29 -7.41
N LEU A 44 1.74 -6.43 -6.98
CA LEU A 44 3.18 -6.56 -6.69
C LEU A 44 4.09 -6.27 -7.89
N LEU A 45 3.57 -6.36 -9.12
CA LEU A 45 4.32 -5.99 -10.33
C LEU A 45 4.82 -4.55 -10.30
N TYR A 46 4.13 -3.64 -9.60
CA TYR A 46 4.51 -2.22 -9.50
C TYR A 46 5.67 -1.95 -8.54
N ALA A 47 6.11 -2.97 -7.77
CA ALA A 47 7.37 -2.91 -7.03
C ALA A 47 8.57 -3.36 -7.87
N LYS A 48 8.35 -4.08 -8.97
CA LYS A 48 9.45 -4.56 -9.83
C LYS A 48 10.13 -3.37 -10.52
N ASN A 49 11.46 -3.38 -10.58
CA ASN A 49 12.27 -2.38 -11.28
C ASN A 49 12.00 -0.92 -10.85
N THR A 50 11.51 -0.72 -9.63
CA THR A 50 11.11 0.59 -9.12
C THR A 50 12.19 1.12 -8.17
N LYS A 51 12.50 2.42 -8.24
CA LYS A 51 13.64 3.02 -7.53
C LYS A 51 13.28 3.62 -6.15
N SER A 52 11.99 3.74 -5.84
CA SER A 52 11.49 4.34 -4.60
C SER A 52 10.09 3.84 -4.28
N LEU A 53 9.74 3.83 -3.00
CA LEU A 53 8.41 3.51 -2.48
C LEU A 53 7.35 4.40 -3.14
N LYS A 54 7.62 5.70 -3.28
CA LYS A 54 6.72 6.66 -3.93
C LYS A 54 6.43 6.31 -5.40
N MET A 55 7.43 5.80 -6.12
CA MET A 55 7.26 5.41 -7.52
C MET A 55 6.32 4.20 -7.68
N ILE A 56 6.17 3.34 -6.67
CA ILE A 56 5.19 2.23 -6.71
C ILE A 56 3.78 2.78 -6.92
N PHE A 57 3.40 3.78 -6.10
CA PHE A 57 2.12 4.46 -6.19
C PHE A 57 1.99 5.23 -7.50
N GLY A 58 3.03 5.96 -7.89
CA GLY A 58 3.08 6.66 -9.16
C GLY A 58 2.81 5.73 -10.35
N ASN A 59 3.61 4.66 -10.50
CA ASN A 59 3.48 3.71 -11.60
C ASN A 59 2.08 3.07 -11.66
N PHE A 60 1.49 2.74 -10.51
CA PHE A 60 0.13 2.22 -10.44
C PHE A 60 -0.90 3.25 -10.88
N LEU A 61 -0.84 4.46 -10.32
CA LEU A 61 -1.70 5.59 -10.65
C LEU A 61 -1.63 5.95 -12.15
N HIS A 62 -0.43 5.96 -12.75
CA HIS A 62 -0.27 6.18 -14.20
C HIS A 62 -1.06 5.19 -15.02
N ASN A 63 -0.94 3.90 -14.68
CA ASN A 63 -1.56 2.82 -15.43
C ASN A 63 -3.09 2.90 -15.32
N ILE A 64 -3.62 3.07 -14.11
CA ILE A 64 -5.09 3.09 -13.92
C ILE A 64 -5.74 4.39 -14.39
N MET A 65 -5.02 5.52 -14.40
CA MET A 65 -5.58 6.80 -14.88
C MET A 65 -5.43 6.99 -16.39
N HIS A 66 -4.54 6.26 -17.07
CA HIS A 66 -4.20 6.47 -18.48
C HIS A 66 -3.81 7.94 -18.81
N VAL A 67 -3.24 8.69 -17.85
CA VAL A 67 -2.85 10.09 -18.01
C VAL A 67 -1.36 10.27 -17.73
N SER A 68 -0.67 11.02 -18.60
CA SER A 68 0.75 11.34 -18.42
C SER A 68 0.98 12.29 -17.24
N PHE A 69 1.83 11.89 -16.29
CA PHE A 69 2.12 12.64 -15.05
C PHE A 69 2.69 14.04 -15.24
N GLY A 70 3.31 14.34 -16.40
CA GLY A 70 3.75 15.70 -16.71
C GLY A 70 2.62 16.74 -16.67
N LYS A 71 1.36 16.31 -16.81
CA LYS A 71 0.17 17.17 -16.66
C LYS A 71 -0.37 17.25 -15.23
N ILE A 72 0.13 16.41 -14.31
CA ILE A 72 -0.40 16.21 -12.96
C ILE A 72 0.26 17.15 -11.93
N GLN A 73 1.46 17.67 -12.18
CA GLN A 73 2.14 18.61 -11.26
C GLN A 73 1.34 19.90 -10.98
N ASN A 74 0.40 20.29 -11.86
CA ASN A 74 -0.48 21.46 -11.69
C ASN A 74 -1.82 21.17 -10.96
N ILE A 75 -1.98 19.99 -10.33
CA ILE A 75 -3.26 19.48 -9.80
C ILE A 75 -3.51 19.83 -8.32
N ASN A 76 -2.64 20.61 -7.66
CA ASN A 76 -2.80 20.92 -6.22
C ASN A 76 -4.16 21.59 -5.86
N ILE A 77 -4.78 22.33 -6.79
CA ILE A 77 -6.13 22.93 -6.61
C ILE A 77 -7.22 22.12 -7.36
N LYS A 78 -6.84 21.26 -8.29
CA LYS A 78 -7.77 20.53 -9.17
C LYS A 78 -8.10 19.10 -8.74
N LEU A 79 -7.54 18.55 -7.66
CA LEU A 79 -7.89 17.19 -7.21
C LEU A 79 -9.37 17.03 -6.90
N ASN A 80 -9.97 18.00 -6.21
CA ASN A 80 -11.42 17.99 -6.00
C ASN A 80 -12.17 18.09 -7.32
N THR A 81 -11.70 18.89 -8.28
CA THR A 81 -12.36 19.00 -9.59
C THR A 81 -12.15 17.78 -10.47
N TYR A 82 -10.98 17.15 -10.50
CA TYR A 82 -10.72 15.91 -11.24
C TYR A 82 -11.46 14.73 -10.61
N ALA A 83 -11.50 14.62 -9.29
CA ALA A 83 -12.32 13.64 -8.58
C ALA A 83 -13.82 13.86 -8.83
N PHE A 84 -14.26 15.12 -8.81
CA PHE A 84 -15.62 15.53 -9.13
C PHE A 84 -15.98 15.28 -10.60
N TYR A 85 -15.07 15.57 -11.54
CA TYR A 85 -15.23 15.26 -12.96
C TYR A 85 -15.17 13.76 -13.22
N PHE A 86 -14.42 12.98 -12.44
CA PHE A 86 -14.38 11.52 -12.53
C PHE A 86 -15.68 10.89 -12.01
N GLN A 87 -16.25 11.41 -10.91
CA GLN A 87 -17.59 11.04 -10.43
C GLN A 87 -18.69 11.42 -11.43
N LYS A 88 -18.61 12.60 -12.06
CA LYS A 88 -19.58 13.07 -13.07
C LYS A 88 -19.43 12.41 -14.44
N ARG A 89 -18.26 11.88 -14.82
CA ARG A 89 -17.99 11.24 -16.12
C ARG A 89 -18.51 9.80 -16.25
N LYS A 90 -19.42 9.37 -15.37
CA LYS A 90 -20.18 8.13 -15.55
C LYS A 90 -21.05 8.10 -16.83
N SER A 91 -21.16 9.19 -17.59
CA SER A 91 -22.00 9.27 -18.80
C SER A 91 -21.26 9.53 -20.12
N LEU A 92 -19.92 9.56 -20.17
CA LEU A 92 -19.20 9.72 -21.44
C LEU A 92 -18.42 8.45 -21.77
N ILE A 93 -19.14 7.50 -22.39
CA ILE A 93 -18.70 6.52 -23.40
C ILE A 93 -17.17 6.24 -23.41
N PHE A 94 -16.64 5.74 -22.30
CA PHE A 94 -15.35 5.06 -22.27
C PHE A 94 -15.56 3.74 -21.56
N ASN A 95 -15.59 2.69 -22.38
CA ASN A 95 -15.83 1.31 -21.97
C ASN A 95 -14.54 0.69 -21.40
N THR A 96 -13.91 1.34 -20.43
CA THR A 96 -12.79 0.75 -19.70
C THR A 96 -13.30 0.32 -18.33
N LYS A 97 -13.08 -0.97 -18.01
CA LYS A 97 -13.36 -1.58 -16.71
C LYS A 97 -12.49 -0.91 -15.65
N ILE A 98 -12.81 0.32 -15.23
CA ILE A 98 -12.32 0.86 -13.97
C ILE A 98 -12.84 -0.13 -12.94
N SER A 99 -11.91 -0.89 -12.35
CA SER A 99 -12.19 -1.77 -11.23
C SER A 99 -13.04 -0.99 -10.25
N LYS A 100 -14.31 -1.40 -10.07
CA LYS A 100 -15.27 -0.74 -9.16
C LYS A 100 -14.76 -0.66 -7.71
N ASN A 101 -13.61 -1.26 -7.43
CA ASN A 101 -13.07 -1.49 -6.12
C ASN A 101 -11.84 -0.65 -5.78
N VAL A 102 -11.28 0.24 -6.63
CA VAL A 102 -10.06 1.01 -6.28
C VAL A 102 -10.38 2.41 -5.73
N ASP A 103 -9.85 2.77 -4.56
CA ASP A 103 -9.98 4.13 -3.98
C ASP A 103 -8.87 5.05 -4.53
N LEU A 104 -9.12 5.58 -5.73
CA LEU A 104 -8.20 6.47 -6.45
C LEU A 104 -7.84 7.73 -5.65
N LEU A 105 -8.80 8.29 -4.90
CA LEU A 105 -8.62 9.55 -4.18
C LEU A 105 -7.61 9.40 -3.05
N ARG A 106 -7.74 8.33 -2.26
CA ARG A 106 -6.78 8.02 -1.18
C ARG A 106 -5.41 7.70 -1.76
N LEU A 107 -5.32 6.92 -2.83
CA LEU A 107 -4.04 6.61 -3.49
C LEU A 107 -3.35 7.87 -4.04
N LEU A 108 -4.10 8.80 -4.64
CA LEU A 108 -3.57 10.08 -5.08
C LEU A 108 -3.05 10.92 -3.91
N ARG A 109 -3.78 10.95 -2.78
CA ARG A 109 -3.31 11.64 -1.56
C ARG A 109 -2.01 11.02 -1.04
N ILE A 110 -1.93 9.70 -0.98
CA ILE A 110 -0.71 8.99 -0.57
C ILE A 110 0.45 9.33 -1.50
N TYR A 111 0.24 9.32 -2.81
CA TYR A 111 1.29 9.66 -3.76
C TYR A 111 1.79 11.10 -3.59
N LEU A 112 0.89 12.05 -3.33
CA LEU A 112 1.25 13.47 -3.24
C LEU A 112 1.88 13.84 -1.89
N TYR A 113 1.30 13.37 -0.79
CA TYR A 113 1.66 13.78 0.57
C TYR A 113 2.52 12.74 1.31
N GLY A 114 2.63 11.54 0.77
CA GLY A 114 3.32 10.43 1.42
C GLY A 114 2.43 9.59 2.31
N ILE A 115 3.03 8.50 2.80
CA ILE A 115 2.47 7.62 3.82
C ILE A 115 3.61 6.99 4.60
N CYS A 116 3.47 6.97 5.93
CA CYS A 116 4.41 6.31 6.83
C CYS A 116 3.63 5.47 7.82
N PHE A 117 4.12 4.26 8.06
CA PHE A 117 3.56 3.34 9.04
C PHE A 117 4.56 3.11 10.16
N ASP A 118 4.07 2.71 11.33
CA ASP A 118 4.95 2.02 12.26
C ASP A 118 5.30 0.64 11.68
N ALA A 119 6.60 0.38 11.52
CA ALA A 119 7.15 -0.83 10.93
C ALA A 119 6.77 -2.10 11.71
N GLN A 120 6.66 -2.01 13.04
CA GLN A 120 6.21 -3.12 13.87
C GLN A 120 4.75 -3.45 13.56
N ILE A 121 3.89 -2.44 13.46
CA ILE A 121 2.47 -2.63 13.10
C ILE A 121 2.37 -3.23 11.70
N LEU A 122 3.09 -2.68 10.73
CA LEU A 122 3.07 -3.13 9.34
C LEU A 122 3.54 -4.59 9.20
N PHE A 123 4.59 -4.96 9.94
CA PHE A 123 5.09 -6.32 10.02
C PHE A 123 4.08 -7.26 10.71
N SER A 124 3.49 -6.85 11.84
CA SER A 124 2.47 -7.62 12.55
C SER A 124 1.26 -7.92 11.67
N SER A 125 0.75 -6.94 10.91
CA SER A 125 -0.35 -7.15 9.95
C SER A 125 0.04 -8.16 8.86
N TYR A 126 1.27 -8.07 8.34
CA TYR A 126 1.78 -9.05 7.37
C TYR A 126 1.85 -10.48 7.95
N VAL A 127 2.38 -10.63 9.16
CA VAL A 127 2.45 -11.94 9.83
C VAL A 127 1.05 -12.49 10.09
N TYR A 128 0.13 -11.65 10.56
CA TYR A 128 -1.27 -12.03 10.76
C TYR A 128 -1.92 -12.55 9.47
N ASP A 129 -1.79 -11.82 8.37
CA ASP A 129 -2.32 -12.23 7.07
C ASP A 129 -1.75 -13.59 6.62
N LYS A 130 -0.44 -13.81 6.82
CA LYS A 130 0.24 -15.06 6.47
C LYS A 130 -0.20 -16.23 7.34
N VAL A 131 -0.24 -16.03 8.66
CA VAL A 131 -0.70 -17.03 9.61
C VAL A 131 -2.15 -17.40 9.32
N SER A 132 -2.99 -16.39 9.07
CA SER A 132 -4.40 -16.57 8.74
C SER A 132 -4.58 -17.42 7.50
N PHE A 133 -3.88 -17.08 6.42
CA PHE A 133 -3.94 -17.82 5.17
C PHE A 133 -3.46 -19.27 5.29
N GLN A 134 -2.39 -19.52 6.07
CA GLN A 134 -1.85 -20.88 6.26
C GLN A 134 -2.71 -21.74 7.18
N ASN A 135 -3.52 -21.13 8.03
CA ASN A 135 -4.35 -21.80 9.03
C ASN A 135 -5.85 -21.66 8.72
N ASN A 136 -6.21 -21.67 7.43
CA ASN A 136 -7.60 -21.63 6.99
C ASN A 136 -8.45 -22.69 7.75
N GLY A 137 -9.51 -22.24 8.41
CA GLY A 137 -10.41 -23.09 9.20
C GLY A 137 -10.10 -23.17 10.70
N LYS A 138 -9.00 -22.58 11.17
CA LYS A 138 -8.73 -22.38 12.60
C LYS A 138 -9.29 -21.04 13.09
N ASN A 139 -9.54 -20.93 14.39
CA ASN A 139 -9.87 -19.65 14.98
C ASN A 139 -8.60 -18.84 15.23
N ILE A 140 -8.52 -17.65 14.66
CA ILE A 140 -7.34 -16.79 14.74
C ILE A 140 -7.80 -15.45 15.28
N ASP A 141 -7.33 -15.13 16.48
CA ASP A 141 -7.67 -13.92 17.21
C ASP A 141 -6.41 -13.05 17.34
N GLN A 142 -6.60 -11.74 17.47
CA GLN A 142 -5.53 -10.81 17.79
C GLN A 142 -5.81 -10.19 19.16
N ASP A 143 -4.85 -10.32 20.08
CA ASP A 143 -4.92 -9.75 21.43
C ASP A 143 -3.68 -8.87 21.66
N GLY A 144 -3.86 -7.56 21.50
CA GLY A 144 -2.75 -6.60 21.44
C GLY A 144 -1.76 -6.96 20.33
N ASP A 145 -0.51 -7.23 20.72
CA ASP A 145 0.58 -7.61 19.82
C ASP A 145 0.64 -9.13 19.54
N LEU A 146 -0.21 -9.94 20.16
CA LEU A 146 -0.21 -11.40 20.00
C LEU A 146 -1.21 -11.85 18.94
N ILE A 147 -0.78 -12.81 18.13
CA ILE A 147 -1.63 -13.57 17.22
C ILE A 147 -1.90 -14.93 17.85
N ILE A 148 -3.14 -15.19 18.21
CA ILE A 148 -3.57 -16.39 18.94
C ILE A 148 -4.24 -17.36 17.96
N ILE A 149 -3.82 -18.62 17.96
CA ILE A 149 -4.38 -19.69 17.11
C ILE A 149 -5.06 -20.73 17.99
N ASP A 150 -6.35 -20.95 17.78
CA ASP A 150 -7.23 -21.89 18.50
C ASP A 150 -7.17 -21.77 20.04
N LYS A 151 -6.77 -20.60 20.56
CA LYS A 151 -6.48 -20.38 22.00
C LYS A 151 -5.42 -21.35 22.57
N LYS A 152 -4.58 -21.95 21.70
CA LYS A 152 -3.55 -22.92 22.06
C LYS A 152 -2.13 -22.39 21.85
N PHE A 153 -1.94 -21.63 20.79
CA PHE A 153 -0.64 -21.04 20.44
C PHE A 153 -0.76 -19.53 20.38
N ALA A 154 0.27 -18.84 20.84
CA ALA A 154 0.40 -17.39 20.71
C ALA A 154 1.71 -17.09 19.96
N ILE A 155 1.62 -16.20 18.97
CA ILE A 155 2.76 -15.73 18.18
C ILE A 155 2.93 -14.25 18.47
N LEU A 156 4.13 -13.85 18.86
CA LEU A 156 4.52 -12.45 18.99
C LEU A 156 5.36 -12.04 17.76
N PRO A 157 4.76 -11.44 16.72
CA PRO A 157 5.52 -10.86 15.62
C PRO A 157 6.41 -9.73 16.14
N LEU A 158 7.71 -9.78 15.84
CA LEU A 158 8.68 -8.76 16.25
C LEU A 158 9.52 -8.31 15.05
N CYS A 159 9.41 -7.02 14.75
CA CYS A 159 10.25 -6.29 13.81
C CYS A 159 11.37 -5.63 14.61
N LYS A 160 12.37 -6.42 15.04
CA LYS A 160 13.49 -5.95 15.88
C LYS A 160 14.69 -5.54 15.04
N GLU A 161 15.39 -4.50 15.51
CA GLU A 161 16.73 -4.13 15.06
C GLU A 161 17.80 -5.13 15.56
#